data_AF-A0A0A2VUM2-F1
#
_entry.id   AF-A0A0A2VUM2-F1
#
_cell.length_a   1.000
_cell.length_b   1.000
_cell.length_c   1.000
_cell.angle_alpha   90.00
_cell.angle_beta   90.00
_cell.angle_gamma   90.00
#
_symmetry.space_group_name_H-M   'P 1'
#
loop_
_entity.id
_entity.type
_entity.pdbx_description
1 polymer ?
#
loop_
_entity_poly.entity_id
_entity_poly.type
_entity_poly.pdbx_seq_one_letter_code
_entity_poly.pdbx_strand_id
1 'polypeptide(L)'
;MAIRAGVPVQDMEMWQFHPTGIAGAGVLVTEGCRGEGGYLLNKHGERFMERYAPNAKDLAGRDVVARSIMIEIREGRGCDGPWGPHAKLKLDHLGKEVLESRLPGILELSRTFAHVDPVKEPIPVIPTCHYMMGGIPTKVTGQALTVNEQGEDVVIPGLFAVGEIACVSVHGANRLGGNSLLDLVVFGRAVGLHLQESIAEQGDLLDATEAEIDASLERLNRWNGNRNGEDPVEIRKALQECMQHNFSVFREGDAMAKGLEQLKAIRERLKNARLDDTSSEFNTQRVECLELDNLMETAYATAVSANFRTESRGAHSRFDFPERDDENWLCHSLYLPETESMTRRSVNMEPKLRPAFPPKILYRYNPDVDDAPRMQDYTLEAEDGRDMMLLDALMQLKEKDPSLSFRRSCREGVCGSDGLNMNGKNGLACITPISALGNGKQKIVIRPLPGLPVIRDLVVDMGQFYAQYEKIKPYLLNNGQNPPAREHLQSPEQREKLDGLYECILCACCSTSCPSFWWNPDKFIGPAGLLAAYRFLIDSRDTETDARLDGLSDAFSVFRCHSIMNCVSVCPKGLNPTKAIGHIKSMLLQKSA
;
A
#
# COMPACT_ATOMS: atom_id res chain seq x y z
N MET A 1 20.78 -17.47 -9.01
CA MET A 1 21.15 -17.89 -10.39
C MET A 1 21.62 -16.69 -11.20
N ALA A 2 20.76 -15.70 -11.47
CA ALA A 2 21.09 -14.45 -12.18
C ALA A 2 22.46 -13.86 -11.78
N ILE A 3 22.67 -13.57 -10.49
CA ILE A 3 23.92 -13.00 -9.96
C ILE A 3 25.17 -13.79 -10.40
N ARG A 4 25.14 -15.13 -10.30
CA ARG A 4 26.30 -15.97 -10.69
C ARG A 4 26.54 -16.01 -12.20
N ALA A 5 25.53 -15.68 -13.00
CA ALA A 5 25.63 -15.55 -14.45
C ALA A 5 25.95 -14.10 -14.89
N GLY A 6 26.35 -13.22 -13.96
CA GLY A 6 26.67 -11.81 -14.25
C GLY A 6 25.44 -10.91 -14.40
N VAL A 7 24.23 -11.44 -14.25
CA VAL A 7 22.99 -10.68 -14.44
C VAL A 7 22.68 -9.82 -13.22
N PRO A 8 22.52 -8.49 -13.38
CA PRO A 8 22.29 -7.61 -12.25
C PRO A 8 20.91 -7.80 -11.64
N VAL A 9 20.79 -7.36 -10.39
CA VAL A 9 19.52 -7.34 -9.65
C VAL A 9 19.24 -5.93 -9.15
N GLN A 10 17.97 -5.55 -9.19
CA GLN A 10 17.48 -4.20 -8.96
C GLN A 10 16.67 -4.11 -7.66
N ASP A 11 16.75 -2.98 -6.96
CA ASP A 11 15.93 -2.61 -5.80
C ASP A 11 15.92 -3.69 -4.69
N MET A 12 17.02 -4.43 -4.53
CA MET A 12 17.10 -5.56 -3.58
C MET A 12 16.95 -5.13 -2.12
N GLU A 13 17.13 -3.86 -1.79
CA GLU A 13 16.85 -3.30 -0.46
C GLU A 13 15.35 -3.21 -0.14
N MET A 14 14.48 -3.28 -1.15
CA MET A 14 13.04 -3.10 -1.05
C MET A 14 12.35 -4.42 -0.67
N TRP A 15 12.45 -4.77 0.61
CA TRP A 15 11.75 -5.91 1.22
C TRP A 15 10.52 -5.43 1.99
N GLN A 16 9.34 -5.89 1.58
CA GLN A 16 8.12 -5.60 2.33
C GLN A 16 7.98 -6.56 3.50
N PHE A 17 7.81 -5.99 4.69
CA PHE A 17 7.45 -6.71 5.90
C PHE A 17 5.94 -6.62 6.08
N HIS A 18 5.24 -7.76 6.09
CA HIS A 18 3.83 -7.77 6.42
C HIS A 18 3.66 -7.47 7.90
N PRO A 19 2.77 -6.54 8.31
CA PRO A 19 2.72 -6.09 9.70
C PRO A 19 2.31 -7.17 10.70
N THR A 20 1.56 -8.18 10.25
CA THR A 20 0.89 -9.16 11.12
C THR A 20 1.26 -10.61 10.80
N GLY A 21 2.54 -10.98 10.92
CA GLY A 21 2.95 -12.38 11.05
C GLY A 21 2.79 -12.87 12.49
N ILE A 22 2.44 -14.13 12.71
CA ILE A 22 2.31 -14.71 14.05
C ILE A 22 3.68 -14.68 14.73
N ALA A 23 3.75 -14.03 15.89
CA ALA A 23 5.00 -13.97 16.66
C ALA A 23 5.44 -15.38 17.08
N GLY A 24 6.74 -15.66 16.99
CA GLY A 24 7.31 -16.99 17.26
C GLY A 24 7.14 -18.04 16.16
N ALA A 25 6.34 -17.77 15.12
CA ALA A 25 6.10 -18.71 14.01
C ALA A 25 6.35 -18.12 12.61
N GLY A 26 6.11 -16.83 12.41
CA GLY A 26 6.24 -16.13 11.12
C GLY A 26 5.09 -16.37 10.15
N VAL A 27 4.12 -17.24 10.48
CA VAL A 27 2.95 -17.53 9.65
C VAL A 27 2.10 -16.27 9.46
N LEU A 28 1.72 -15.98 8.22
CA LEU A 28 0.96 -14.78 7.88
C LEU A 28 -0.47 -14.82 8.43
N VAL A 29 -0.89 -13.74 9.09
CA VAL A 29 -2.31 -13.43 9.34
C VAL A 29 -2.73 -12.31 8.40
N THR A 30 -3.76 -12.58 7.59
CA THR A 30 -4.18 -11.70 6.50
C THR A 30 -4.47 -10.27 6.97
N GLU A 31 -4.10 -9.28 6.13
CA GLU A 31 -4.51 -7.89 6.32
C GLU A 31 -6.04 -7.73 6.34
N GLY A 32 -6.78 -8.68 5.74
CA GLY A 32 -8.23 -8.76 5.84
C GLY A 32 -8.74 -8.77 7.30
N CYS A 33 -7.96 -9.26 8.26
CA CYS A 33 -8.31 -9.18 9.68
C CYS A 33 -8.49 -7.73 10.14
N ARG A 34 -7.62 -6.81 9.70
CA ARG A 34 -7.74 -5.38 9.98
C ARG A 34 -8.82 -4.73 9.11
N GLY A 35 -8.96 -5.19 7.86
CA GLY A 35 -10.01 -4.76 6.93
C GLY A 35 -11.44 -5.00 7.45
N GLU A 36 -11.66 -6.13 8.13
CA GLU A 36 -12.94 -6.49 8.75
C GLU A 36 -13.19 -5.78 10.10
N GLY A 37 -12.24 -4.94 10.56
CA GLY A 37 -12.38 -4.14 11.78
C GLY A 37 -11.48 -4.58 12.94
N GLY A 38 -10.57 -5.53 12.73
CA GLY A 38 -9.51 -5.85 13.67
C GLY A 38 -8.54 -4.69 13.87
N TYR A 39 -7.92 -4.61 15.05
CA TYR A 39 -6.97 -3.54 15.37
C TYR A 39 -5.84 -4.00 16.29
N LEU A 40 -4.75 -3.25 16.27
CA LEU A 40 -3.53 -3.53 16.99
C LEU A 40 -3.53 -2.85 18.35
N LEU A 41 -3.10 -3.60 19.37
CA LEU A 41 -2.95 -3.16 20.76
C LEU A 41 -1.52 -3.36 21.24
N ASN A 42 -1.04 -2.44 22.06
CA ASN A 42 0.22 -2.59 22.80
C ASN A 42 -0.03 -3.20 24.20
N LYS A 43 1.01 -3.31 25.03
CA LYS A 43 0.90 -3.94 26.38
C LYS A 43 -0.02 -3.19 27.34
N HIS A 44 -0.32 -1.91 27.06
CA HIS A 44 -1.21 -1.07 27.86
C HIS A 44 -2.66 -1.16 27.40
N GLY A 45 -2.96 -1.96 26.38
CA GLY A 45 -4.29 -2.01 25.76
C GLY A 45 -4.59 -0.77 24.90
N GLU A 46 -3.58 0.03 24.56
CA GLU A 46 -3.76 1.19 23.69
C GLU A 46 -3.82 0.76 22.23
N ARG A 47 -4.79 1.29 21.49
CA ARG A 47 -4.84 1.20 20.03
C ARG A 47 -3.86 2.17 19.38
N PHE A 48 -2.57 1.86 19.49
CA PHE A 48 -1.47 2.78 19.18
C PHE A 48 -1.44 3.30 17.73
N MET A 49 -2.05 2.59 16.78
CA MET A 49 -2.12 3.07 15.39
C MET A 49 -2.88 4.38 15.23
N GLU A 50 -3.71 4.77 16.20
CA GLU A 50 -4.35 6.09 16.24
C GLU A 50 -3.34 7.23 16.44
N ARG A 51 -2.19 6.96 17.08
CA ARG A 51 -1.09 7.92 17.21
C ARG A 51 -0.29 8.03 15.92
N TYR A 52 0.09 6.90 15.34
CA TYR A 52 1.01 6.88 14.18
C TYR A 52 0.34 7.18 12.85
N ALA A 53 -0.93 6.83 12.70
CA ALA A 53 -1.72 7.11 11.52
C ALA A 53 -3.14 7.54 11.93
N PRO A 54 -3.34 8.76 12.45
CA PRO A 54 -4.62 9.19 13.05
C PRO A 54 -5.85 8.96 12.17
N ASN A 55 -5.65 9.07 10.87
CA ASN A 55 -6.68 8.87 9.85
C ASN A 55 -6.91 7.39 9.51
N ALA A 56 -5.91 6.73 8.93
CA ALA A 56 -6.04 5.36 8.40
C ALA A 56 -5.95 4.28 9.50
N LYS A 57 -5.37 4.62 10.65
CA LYS A 57 -5.14 3.73 11.79
C LYS A 57 -4.47 2.44 11.32
N ASP A 58 -5.05 1.29 11.68
CA ASP A 58 -4.57 -0.05 11.35
C ASP A 58 -4.60 -0.36 9.83
N LEU A 59 -5.29 0.46 9.03
CA LEU A 59 -5.37 0.37 7.57
C LEU A 59 -4.40 1.32 6.85
N ALA A 60 -3.42 1.90 7.56
CA ALA A 60 -2.32 2.61 6.94
C ALA A 60 -1.48 1.67 6.04
N GLY A 61 -0.60 2.27 5.23
CA GLY A 61 0.36 1.51 4.41
C GLY A 61 1.15 0.50 5.25
N ARG A 62 1.46 -0.67 4.67
CA ARG A 62 2.14 -1.77 5.38
C ARG A 62 3.45 -1.33 6.01
N ASP A 63 4.21 -0.50 5.31
CA ASP A 63 5.45 0.09 5.79
C ASP A 63 5.23 0.94 7.07
N VAL A 64 4.18 1.75 7.10
CA VAL A 64 3.80 2.56 8.28
C VAL A 64 3.39 1.67 9.45
N VAL A 65 2.52 0.69 9.22
CA VAL A 65 2.03 -0.20 10.29
C VAL A 65 3.17 -1.06 10.85
N ALA A 66 4.02 -1.62 9.98
CA ALA A 66 5.17 -2.42 10.38
C ALA A 66 6.16 -1.60 11.22
N ARG A 67 6.52 -0.39 10.77
CA ARG A 67 7.37 0.53 11.54
C ARG A 67 6.75 0.86 12.90
N SER A 68 5.45 1.14 12.94
CA SER A 68 4.73 1.52 14.18
C SER A 68 4.78 0.39 15.22
N ILE A 69 4.55 -0.86 14.81
CA ILE A 69 4.67 -2.02 15.72
C ILE A 69 6.10 -2.13 16.27
N MET A 70 7.11 -2.00 15.41
CA MET A 70 8.50 -2.10 15.84
C MET A 70 8.92 -0.95 16.76
N ILE A 71 8.38 0.26 16.58
CA ILE A 71 8.58 1.40 17.50
C ILE A 71 7.97 1.07 18.87
N GLU A 72 6.74 0.57 18.92
CA GLU A 72 6.10 0.17 20.18
C GLU A 72 6.93 -0.89 20.92
N ILE A 73 7.42 -1.91 20.21
CA ILE A 73 8.26 -2.97 20.80
C ILE A 73 9.56 -2.37 21.33
N ARG A 74 10.27 -1.58 20.51
CA ARG A 74 11.58 -1.00 20.87
C ARG A 74 11.49 -0.03 22.04
N GLU A 75 10.43 0.77 22.11
CA GLU A 75 10.20 1.72 23.20
C GLU A 75 9.57 1.06 24.45
N GLY A 76 9.64 -0.29 24.52
CA GLY A 76 9.23 -1.06 25.69
C GLY A 76 7.72 -1.11 25.92
N ARG A 77 6.91 -0.72 24.92
CA ARG A 77 5.44 -0.81 24.96
C ARG A 77 4.89 -2.08 24.30
N GLY A 78 5.72 -2.86 23.62
CA GLY A 78 5.38 -4.19 23.11
C GLY A 78 4.95 -5.14 24.23
N CYS A 79 4.08 -6.09 23.88
CA CYS A 79 3.79 -7.26 24.71
C CYS A 79 4.95 -8.26 24.62
N ASP A 80 5.00 -9.18 25.57
CA ASP A 80 5.95 -10.29 25.58
C ASP A 80 5.26 -11.57 26.09
N GLY A 81 5.87 -12.73 25.91
CA GLY A 81 5.33 -14.02 26.33
C GLY A 81 6.00 -15.21 25.64
N PRO A 82 5.34 -16.38 25.59
CA PRO A 82 5.88 -17.57 24.92
C PRO A 82 6.25 -17.36 23.44
N TRP A 83 5.68 -16.33 22.80
CA TRP A 83 5.88 -15.96 21.40
C TRP A 83 7.00 -14.94 21.19
N GLY A 84 7.61 -14.43 22.26
CA GLY A 84 8.55 -13.30 22.24
C GLY A 84 7.86 -11.94 22.11
N PRO A 85 8.63 -10.86 21.80
CA PRO A 85 8.09 -9.51 21.66
C PRO A 85 7.04 -9.41 20.55
N HIS A 86 5.88 -8.80 20.83
CA HIS A 86 4.77 -8.71 19.87
C HIS A 86 3.81 -7.55 20.15
N ALA A 87 2.98 -7.22 19.15
CA ALA A 87 1.73 -6.47 19.34
C ALA A 87 0.54 -7.46 19.35
N LYS A 88 -0.61 -7.03 19.87
CA LYS A 88 -1.84 -7.85 19.91
C LYS A 88 -2.79 -7.45 18.79
N LEU A 89 -3.15 -8.37 17.90
CA LEU A 89 -4.20 -8.18 16.90
C LEU A 89 -5.54 -8.65 17.47
N LYS A 90 -6.38 -7.70 17.88
CA LYS A 90 -7.67 -7.97 18.51
C LYS A 90 -8.77 -8.18 17.47
N LEU A 91 -9.50 -9.29 17.58
CA LEU A 91 -10.53 -9.73 16.62
C LEU A 91 -11.82 -10.24 17.27
N ASP A 92 -11.82 -10.55 18.58
CA ASP A 92 -12.94 -11.15 19.30
C ASP A 92 -14.24 -10.31 19.24
N HIS A 93 -14.11 -8.99 19.08
CA HIS A 93 -15.27 -8.08 18.96
C HIS A 93 -16.03 -8.22 17.63
N LEU A 94 -15.47 -8.89 16.63
CA LEU A 94 -16.15 -9.17 15.37
C LEU A 94 -17.20 -10.28 15.53
N GLY A 95 -17.08 -11.09 16.59
CA GLY A 95 -17.98 -12.21 16.85
C GLY A 95 -17.62 -13.47 16.06
N LYS A 96 -17.97 -14.63 16.62
CA LYS A 96 -17.63 -15.95 16.08
C LYS A 96 -18.11 -16.15 14.64
N GLU A 97 -19.33 -15.73 14.33
CA GLU A 97 -19.96 -15.91 13.02
C GLU A 97 -19.19 -15.19 11.90
N VAL A 98 -18.79 -13.93 12.12
CA VAL A 98 -18.01 -13.17 11.15
C VAL A 98 -16.63 -13.80 10.95
N LEU A 99 -15.98 -14.21 12.04
CA LEU A 99 -14.67 -14.84 11.97
C LEU A 99 -14.72 -16.17 11.21
N GLU A 100 -15.69 -17.03 11.47
CA GLU A 100 -15.84 -18.32 10.78
C GLU A 100 -16.26 -18.16 9.31
N SER A 101 -17.00 -17.10 8.97
CA SER A 101 -17.45 -16.84 7.60
C SER A 101 -16.39 -16.14 6.74
N ARG A 102 -15.81 -15.04 7.24
CA ARG A 102 -14.92 -14.16 6.47
C ARG A 102 -13.44 -14.48 6.65
N LEU A 103 -13.09 -15.02 7.80
CA LEU A 103 -11.72 -15.24 8.23
C LEU A 103 -11.49 -16.69 8.74
N PRO A 104 -12.01 -17.76 8.09
CA PRO A 104 -11.89 -19.11 8.62
C PRO A 104 -10.44 -19.58 8.71
N GLY A 105 -9.63 -19.30 7.69
CA GLY A 105 -8.24 -19.75 7.64
C GLY A 105 -7.39 -19.20 8.78
N ILE A 106 -7.59 -17.96 9.21
CA ILE A 106 -6.79 -17.40 10.33
C ILE A 106 -7.19 -17.98 11.68
N LEU A 107 -8.41 -18.52 11.83
CA LEU A 107 -8.81 -19.20 13.06
C LEU A 107 -7.99 -20.47 13.23
N GLU A 108 -7.86 -21.25 12.16
CA GLU A 108 -7.05 -22.47 12.13
C GLU A 108 -5.57 -22.16 12.36
N LEU A 109 -5.01 -21.18 11.63
CA LEU A 109 -3.61 -20.80 11.75
C LEU A 109 -3.27 -20.30 13.16
N SER A 110 -4.09 -19.44 13.75
CA SER A 110 -3.86 -18.91 15.10
C SER A 110 -3.92 -20.01 16.16
N ARG A 111 -4.92 -20.89 16.10
CA ARG A 111 -5.05 -22.01 17.05
C ARG A 111 -3.88 -22.99 16.95
N THR A 112 -3.42 -23.23 15.72
CA THR A 112 -2.35 -24.20 15.44
C THR A 112 -0.98 -23.66 15.83
N PHE A 113 -0.64 -22.44 15.38
CA PHE A 113 0.72 -21.91 15.48
C PHE A 113 0.92 -20.91 16.62
N ALA A 114 -0.14 -20.24 17.09
CA ALA A 114 -0.05 -19.34 18.24
C ALA A 114 -0.65 -19.97 19.51
N HIS A 115 -1.39 -21.07 19.41
CA HIS A 115 -2.21 -21.63 20.49
C HIS A 115 -3.21 -20.63 21.08
N VAL A 116 -3.68 -19.71 20.23
CA VAL A 116 -4.62 -18.64 20.59
C VAL A 116 -5.88 -18.80 19.75
N ASP A 117 -7.05 -18.79 20.39
CA ASP A 117 -8.36 -18.76 19.73
C ASP A 117 -8.80 -17.31 19.47
N PRO A 118 -8.80 -16.81 18.21
CA PRO A 118 -9.10 -15.40 17.92
C PRO A 118 -10.50 -14.93 18.31
N VAL A 119 -11.41 -15.88 18.58
CA VAL A 119 -12.76 -15.60 19.09
C VAL A 119 -12.73 -15.15 20.56
N LYS A 120 -11.65 -15.48 21.30
CA LYS A 120 -11.54 -15.23 22.73
C LYS A 120 -10.39 -14.28 23.08
N GLU A 121 -9.28 -14.39 22.36
CA GLU A 121 -8.03 -13.72 22.70
C GLU A 121 -7.36 -13.09 21.47
N PRO A 122 -6.69 -11.93 21.61
CA PRO A 122 -5.95 -11.31 20.51
C PRO A 122 -4.77 -12.16 20.02
N ILE A 123 -4.55 -12.18 18.71
CA ILE A 123 -3.44 -12.92 18.09
C ILE A 123 -2.12 -12.18 18.34
N PRO A 124 -1.04 -12.84 18.81
CA PRO A 124 0.27 -12.24 18.95
C PRO A 124 0.91 -12.06 17.58
N VAL A 125 1.21 -10.81 17.21
CA VAL A 125 1.71 -10.47 15.87
C VAL A 125 2.95 -9.60 15.90
N ILE A 126 3.83 -9.79 14.91
CA ILE A 126 5.03 -8.99 14.68
C ILE A 126 5.24 -8.81 13.16
N PRO A 127 5.86 -7.72 12.70
CA PRO A 127 6.26 -7.58 11.31
C PRO A 127 7.17 -8.72 10.86
N THR A 128 6.80 -9.38 9.77
CA THR A 128 7.55 -10.52 9.21
C THR A 128 7.83 -10.29 7.74
N CYS A 129 9.04 -10.63 7.30
CA CYS A 129 9.44 -10.54 5.89
C CYS A 129 8.42 -11.28 5.01
N HIS A 130 7.97 -10.66 3.91
CA HIS A 130 6.81 -11.16 3.16
C HIS A 130 6.95 -11.13 1.64
N TYR A 131 7.51 -10.05 1.08
CA TYR A 131 7.58 -9.92 -0.38
C TYR A 131 8.85 -9.18 -0.80
N MET A 132 9.49 -9.67 -1.86
CA MET A 132 10.66 -9.06 -2.48
C MET A 132 10.19 -8.15 -3.63
N MET A 133 10.31 -6.82 -3.49
CA MET A 133 10.00 -5.90 -4.61
C MET A 133 11.17 -5.78 -5.60
N GLY A 134 12.38 -6.03 -5.12
CA GLY A 134 13.57 -6.15 -5.95
C GLY A 134 13.57 -7.44 -6.77
N GLY A 135 14.52 -7.58 -7.68
CA GLY A 135 14.65 -8.75 -8.53
C GLY A 135 15.42 -8.48 -9.82
N ILE A 136 15.29 -9.37 -10.79
CA ILE A 136 15.92 -9.21 -12.11
C ILE A 136 15.20 -8.08 -12.86
N PRO A 137 15.88 -7.00 -13.28
CA PRO A 137 15.23 -5.92 -14.01
C PRO A 137 14.71 -6.42 -15.36
N THR A 138 13.47 -6.07 -15.72
CA THR A 138 12.83 -6.56 -16.95
C THR A 138 12.07 -5.48 -17.71
N LYS A 139 11.94 -5.66 -19.02
CA LYS A 139 10.94 -4.95 -19.83
C LYS A 139 9.53 -5.51 -19.56
N VAL A 140 8.49 -4.82 -20.03
CA VAL A 140 7.10 -5.35 -20.01
C VAL A 140 6.97 -6.69 -20.74
N THR A 141 7.80 -6.92 -21.76
CA THR A 141 7.92 -8.19 -22.51
C THR A 141 8.54 -9.33 -21.69
N GLY A 142 9.07 -9.04 -20.50
CA GLY A 142 9.75 -10.00 -19.63
C GLY A 142 11.23 -10.21 -19.94
N GLN A 143 11.75 -9.66 -21.05
CA GLN A 143 13.17 -9.69 -21.40
C GLN A 143 13.99 -9.11 -20.23
N ALA A 144 14.97 -9.87 -19.74
CA ALA A 144 15.88 -9.44 -18.69
C ALA A 144 16.82 -8.34 -19.22
N LEU A 145 17.16 -7.41 -18.34
CA LEU A 145 18.01 -6.27 -18.65
C LEU A 145 19.34 -6.36 -17.89
N THR A 146 20.40 -5.89 -18.53
CA THR A 146 21.67 -5.51 -17.92
C THR A 146 22.01 -4.06 -18.32
N VAL A 147 23.17 -3.57 -17.89
CA VAL A 147 23.71 -2.28 -18.33
C VAL A 147 25.06 -2.48 -19.02
N ASN A 148 25.34 -1.67 -20.05
CA ASN A 148 26.68 -1.60 -20.66
C ASN A 148 27.64 -0.75 -19.81
N GLU A 149 28.88 -0.58 -20.29
CA GLU A 149 29.90 0.26 -19.62
C GLU A 149 29.48 1.74 -19.46
N GLN A 150 28.55 2.22 -20.30
CA GLN A 150 27.99 3.57 -20.25
C GLN A 150 26.78 3.68 -19.31
N GLY A 151 26.32 2.57 -18.72
CA GLY A 151 25.15 2.52 -17.84
C GLY A 151 23.80 2.49 -18.58
N GLU A 152 23.80 2.20 -19.89
CA GLU A 152 22.59 2.12 -20.71
C GLU A 152 22.00 0.71 -20.70
N ASP A 153 20.67 0.62 -20.74
CA ASP A 153 19.96 -0.66 -20.71
C ASP A 153 20.23 -1.51 -21.96
N VAL A 154 20.63 -2.76 -21.75
CA VAL A 154 20.82 -3.77 -22.80
C VAL A 154 20.03 -5.03 -22.44
N VAL A 155 19.32 -5.59 -23.42
CA VAL A 155 18.62 -6.87 -23.25
C VAL A 155 19.65 -8.00 -23.14
N ILE A 156 19.41 -8.93 -22.20
CA ILE A 156 20.20 -10.15 -22.06
C ILE A 156 19.57 -11.21 -22.96
N PRO A 157 20.24 -11.63 -24.06
CA PRO A 157 19.66 -12.58 -25.00
C PRO A 157 19.30 -13.90 -24.32
N GLY A 158 18.11 -14.43 -24.63
CA GLY A 158 17.61 -15.71 -24.14
C GLY A 158 17.11 -15.71 -22.69
N LEU A 159 17.22 -14.61 -21.94
CA LEU A 159 16.81 -14.56 -20.53
C LEU A 159 15.54 -13.73 -20.32
N PHE A 160 14.59 -14.32 -19.60
CA PHE A 160 13.33 -13.69 -19.21
C PHE A 160 13.06 -13.89 -17.71
N ALA A 161 12.32 -12.97 -17.11
CA ALA A 161 11.83 -13.11 -15.74
C ALA A 161 10.40 -12.56 -15.59
N VAL A 162 9.57 -13.23 -14.78
CA VAL A 162 8.17 -12.86 -14.53
C VAL A 162 7.82 -13.08 -13.07
N GLY A 163 6.90 -12.27 -12.53
CA GLY A 163 6.41 -12.40 -11.17
C GLY A 163 7.41 -11.88 -10.12
N GLU A 164 7.39 -12.43 -8.90
CA GLU A 164 8.15 -11.90 -7.76
C GLU A 164 9.68 -11.94 -7.94
N ILE A 165 10.20 -12.75 -8.86
CA ILE A 165 11.64 -12.73 -9.19
C ILE A 165 12.03 -11.56 -10.11
N ALA A 166 11.05 -10.91 -10.74
CA ALA A 166 11.26 -9.82 -11.69
C ALA A 166 11.05 -8.45 -11.03
N CYS A 167 11.80 -7.47 -11.53
CA CYS A 167 11.69 -6.07 -11.15
C CYS A 167 11.40 -5.22 -12.39
N VAL A 168 10.14 -5.22 -12.83
CA VAL A 168 9.70 -4.49 -14.04
C VAL A 168 10.02 -2.97 -13.99
N SER A 169 9.77 -2.20 -12.93
CA SER A 169 9.10 -2.46 -11.64
C SER A 169 7.72 -1.80 -11.61
N VAL A 170 6.70 -2.56 -11.19
CA VAL A 170 5.33 -2.04 -10.92
C VAL A 170 5.04 -1.84 -9.43
N HIS A 171 5.97 -2.24 -8.56
CA HIS A 171 5.79 -2.19 -7.10
C HIS A 171 6.65 -1.09 -6.44
N GLY A 172 7.72 -0.65 -7.12
CA GLY A 172 8.65 0.34 -6.58
C GLY A 172 9.10 -0.02 -5.16
N ALA A 173 9.05 0.97 -4.26
CA ALA A 173 9.50 0.80 -2.89
C ALA A 173 8.48 0.16 -1.92
N ASN A 174 7.23 -0.06 -2.34
CA ASN A 174 6.21 -0.71 -1.51
C ASN A 174 5.06 -1.27 -2.35
N ARG A 175 4.93 -2.60 -2.40
CA ARG A 175 3.83 -3.27 -3.08
C ARG A 175 2.48 -3.02 -2.39
N LEU A 176 1.44 -2.74 -3.17
CA LEU A 176 0.06 -2.70 -2.68
C LEU A 176 -0.54 -4.11 -2.52
N GLY A 177 -1.41 -4.30 -1.52
CA GLY A 177 -2.12 -5.56 -1.30
C GLY A 177 -2.92 -5.99 -2.54
N GLY A 178 -2.80 -7.27 -2.94
CA GLY A 178 -3.46 -7.81 -4.14
C GLY A 178 -2.66 -7.69 -5.44
N ASN A 179 -1.77 -6.71 -5.58
CA ASN A 179 -1.06 -6.46 -6.85
C ASN A 179 -0.06 -7.55 -7.26
N SER A 180 0.45 -8.37 -6.33
CA SER A 180 1.36 -9.47 -6.69
C SER A 180 0.66 -10.49 -7.60
N LEU A 181 -0.56 -10.92 -7.26
CA LEU A 181 -1.31 -11.87 -8.09
C LEU A 181 -1.67 -11.28 -9.46
N LEU A 182 -1.96 -9.96 -9.49
CA LEU A 182 -2.19 -9.25 -10.75
C LEU A 182 -0.94 -9.26 -11.63
N ASP A 183 0.23 -8.96 -11.05
CA ASP A 183 1.53 -9.01 -11.72
C ASP A 183 1.79 -10.40 -12.32
N LEU A 184 1.64 -11.47 -11.53
CA LEU A 184 1.83 -12.85 -12.00
C LEU A 184 1.03 -13.14 -13.27
N VAL A 185 -0.26 -12.77 -13.28
CA VAL A 185 -1.17 -13.06 -14.40
C VAL A 185 -0.88 -12.16 -15.59
N VAL A 186 -0.69 -10.85 -15.37
CA VAL A 186 -0.51 -9.87 -16.44
C VAL A 186 0.84 -10.06 -17.12
N PHE A 187 1.93 -10.09 -16.37
CA PHE A 187 3.27 -10.18 -16.94
C PHE A 187 3.60 -11.60 -17.39
N GLY A 188 3.11 -12.64 -16.68
CA GLY A 188 3.23 -14.01 -17.16
C GLY A 188 2.57 -14.21 -18.54
N ARG A 189 1.39 -13.61 -18.74
CA ARG A 189 0.74 -13.59 -20.06
C ARG A 189 1.49 -12.71 -21.08
N ALA A 190 1.98 -11.54 -20.68
CA ALA A 190 2.71 -10.64 -21.57
C ALA A 190 3.96 -11.31 -22.16
N VAL A 191 4.74 -12.01 -21.35
CA VAL A 191 5.90 -12.78 -21.83
C VAL A 191 5.47 -13.80 -22.87
N GLY A 192 4.42 -14.58 -22.60
CA GLY A 192 3.91 -15.56 -23.57
C GLY A 192 3.44 -14.94 -24.89
N LEU A 193 2.84 -13.75 -24.86
CA LEU A 193 2.39 -13.04 -26.06
C LEU A 193 3.54 -12.47 -26.88
N HIS A 194 4.61 -12.00 -26.24
CA HIS A 194 5.75 -11.35 -26.90
C HIS A 194 6.94 -12.28 -27.14
N LEU A 195 6.84 -13.57 -26.80
CA LEU A 195 7.98 -14.49 -26.85
C LEU A 195 8.50 -14.68 -28.28
N GLN A 196 7.61 -14.83 -29.26
CA GLN A 196 8.00 -14.99 -30.67
C GLN A 196 8.72 -13.75 -31.22
N GLU A 197 8.20 -12.57 -30.91
CA GLU A 197 8.82 -11.28 -31.29
C GLU A 197 10.19 -11.13 -30.63
N SER A 198 10.30 -11.49 -29.36
CA SER A 198 11.55 -11.40 -28.59
C SER A 198 12.62 -12.36 -29.11
N ILE A 199 12.24 -13.60 -29.50
CA ILE A 199 13.15 -14.57 -30.12
C ILE A 199 13.61 -14.08 -31.50
N ALA A 200 12.72 -13.48 -32.29
CA ALA A 200 13.10 -12.90 -33.57
C ALA A 200 14.02 -11.67 -33.41
N GLU A 201 13.79 -10.83 -32.40
CA GLU A 201 14.60 -9.64 -32.11
C GLU A 201 16.04 -10.00 -31.69
N GLN A 202 16.22 -11.03 -30.84
CA GLN A 202 17.55 -11.45 -30.39
C GLN A 202 18.35 -12.21 -31.45
N GLY A 203 17.68 -12.76 -32.47
CA GLY A 203 18.30 -13.60 -33.50
C GLY A 203 18.68 -15.02 -33.01
N ASP A 204 19.39 -15.74 -33.86
CA ASP A 204 19.86 -17.09 -33.53
C ASP A 204 21.00 -17.01 -32.48
N LEU A 205 20.85 -17.79 -31.42
CA LEU A 205 21.89 -17.93 -30.39
C LEU A 205 22.84 -19.06 -30.77
N LEU A 206 24.11 -18.91 -30.40
CA LEU A 206 25.09 -19.98 -30.54
C LEU A 206 24.79 -21.11 -29.56
N ASP A 207 25.10 -22.34 -29.97
CA ASP A 207 25.05 -23.50 -29.08
C ASP A 207 26.08 -23.34 -27.95
N ALA A 208 25.68 -23.73 -26.73
CA ALA A 208 26.59 -23.77 -25.60
C ALA A 208 27.66 -24.86 -25.79
N THR A 209 28.91 -24.51 -25.48
CA THR A 209 30.04 -25.44 -25.43
C THR A 209 29.96 -26.36 -24.21
N GLU A 210 30.62 -27.51 -24.26
CA GLU A 210 30.71 -28.41 -23.09
C GLU A 210 31.33 -27.70 -21.87
N ALA A 211 32.32 -26.84 -22.09
CA ALA A 211 32.94 -26.06 -21.02
C ALA A 211 31.96 -25.10 -20.32
N GLU A 212 31.04 -24.48 -21.06
CA GLU A 212 30.00 -23.61 -20.49
C GLU A 212 28.96 -24.41 -19.70
N ILE A 213 28.62 -25.62 -20.16
CA ILE A 213 27.75 -26.54 -19.44
C ILE A 213 28.45 -27.00 -18.14
N ASP A 214 29.72 -27.38 -18.21
CA ASP A 214 30.52 -27.78 -17.04
C ASP A 214 30.68 -26.65 -16.02
N ALA A 215 30.88 -25.42 -16.48
CA ALA A 215 30.91 -24.23 -15.62
C ALA A 215 29.62 -24.08 -14.81
N SER A 216 28.46 -24.41 -15.40
CA SER A 216 27.18 -24.37 -14.67
C SER A 216 27.08 -25.41 -13.55
N LEU A 217 27.87 -26.50 -13.62
CA LEU A 217 27.89 -27.61 -12.67
C LEU A 217 28.91 -27.45 -11.55
N GLU A 218 29.86 -26.51 -11.63
CA GLU A 218 30.92 -26.31 -10.63
C GLU A 218 30.38 -26.21 -9.20
N ARG A 219 29.28 -25.47 -9.02
CA ARG A 219 28.62 -25.30 -7.72
C ARG A 219 28.08 -26.60 -7.16
N LEU A 220 27.44 -27.42 -8.01
CA LEU A 220 26.95 -28.74 -7.63
C LEU A 220 28.11 -29.67 -7.29
N ASN A 221 29.16 -29.65 -8.11
CA ASN A 221 30.34 -30.47 -7.95
C ASN A 221 31.09 -30.15 -6.65
N ARG A 222 31.16 -28.87 -6.25
CA ARG A 222 31.71 -28.47 -4.95
C ARG A 222 31.00 -29.13 -3.78
N TRP A 223 29.66 -29.11 -3.75
CA TRP A 223 28.88 -29.80 -2.72
C TRP A 223 29.10 -31.32 -2.77
N ASN A 224 29.03 -31.90 -3.97
CA ASN A 224 29.29 -33.32 -4.16
C ASN A 224 30.73 -33.73 -3.79
N GLY A 225 31.69 -32.80 -3.78
CA GLY A 225 33.09 -33.05 -3.42
C GLY A 225 33.46 -32.78 -1.95
N ASN A 226 32.65 -32.05 -1.18
CA ASN A 226 33.02 -31.63 0.17
C ASN A 226 32.28 -32.42 1.28
N ARG A 227 33.05 -33.10 2.15
CA ARG A 227 32.55 -33.92 3.28
C ARG A 227 33.02 -33.45 4.66
N ASN A 228 34.11 -32.71 4.72
CA ASN A 228 34.77 -32.35 5.98
C ASN A 228 34.63 -30.85 6.29
N GLY A 229 33.82 -30.16 5.52
CA GLY A 229 33.50 -28.75 5.66
C GLY A 229 32.57 -28.41 6.82
N GLU A 230 32.20 -27.13 6.89
CA GLU A 230 31.33 -26.58 7.92
C GLU A 230 29.87 -27.01 7.75
N ASP A 231 29.12 -27.03 8.85
CA ASP A 231 27.70 -27.38 8.85
C ASP A 231 26.83 -26.31 8.16
N PRO A 232 26.12 -26.66 7.07
CA PRO A 232 25.26 -25.70 6.37
C PRO A 232 24.09 -25.20 7.23
N VAL A 233 23.65 -25.95 8.26
CA VAL A 233 22.57 -25.52 9.16
C VAL A 233 22.98 -24.30 9.99
N GLU A 234 24.20 -24.30 10.51
CA GLU A 234 24.72 -23.20 11.33
C GLU A 234 25.01 -21.96 10.48
N ILE A 235 25.47 -22.16 9.24
CA ILE A 235 25.65 -21.08 8.27
C ILE A 235 24.29 -20.44 7.92
N ARG A 236 23.25 -21.26 7.69
CA ARG A 236 21.89 -20.78 7.39
C ARG A 236 21.32 -19.95 8.54
N LYS A 237 21.45 -20.41 9.79
CA LYS A 237 21.00 -19.67 10.98
C LYS A 237 21.74 -18.34 11.12
N ALA A 238 23.07 -18.35 11.00
CA ALA A 238 23.88 -17.13 11.09
C ALA A 238 23.51 -16.11 9.99
N LEU A 239 23.25 -16.58 8.76
CA LEU A 239 22.78 -15.74 7.67
C LEU A 239 21.43 -15.10 8.00
N GLN A 240 20.45 -15.89 8.43
CA GLN A 240 19.10 -15.42 8.77
C GLN A 240 19.12 -14.42 9.93
N GLU A 241 19.89 -14.72 10.98
CA GLU A 241 20.04 -13.83 12.14
C GLU A 241 20.67 -12.48 11.75
N CYS A 242 21.73 -12.51 10.95
CA CYS A 242 22.37 -11.29 10.45
C CYS A 242 21.39 -10.43 9.64
N MET A 243 20.61 -11.03 8.74
CA MET A 243 19.60 -10.31 7.96
C MET A 243 18.48 -9.75 8.84
N GLN A 244 18.00 -10.54 9.81
CA GLN A 244 16.91 -10.14 10.70
C GLN A 244 17.31 -9.00 11.65
N HIS A 245 18.55 -8.97 12.13
CA HIS A 245 19.03 -7.93 13.03
C HIS A 245 19.42 -6.64 12.31
N ASN A 246 20.09 -6.74 11.16
CA ASN A 246 20.73 -5.58 10.54
C ASN A 246 19.95 -5.01 9.33
N PHE A 247 19.08 -5.81 8.70
CA PHE A 247 18.43 -5.46 7.42
C PHE A 247 16.90 -5.60 7.43
N SER A 248 16.30 -5.61 8.63
CA SER A 248 14.84 -5.70 8.82
C SER A 248 14.13 -4.34 8.57
N VAL A 249 12.98 -4.13 9.22
CA VAL A 249 12.10 -2.96 9.09
C VAL A 249 12.83 -1.65 9.36
N PHE A 250 13.71 -1.65 10.35
CA PHE A 250 14.51 -0.49 10.72
C PHE A 250 15.97 -0.73 10.47
N ARG A 251 16.62 0.27 9.86
CA ARG A 251 18.00 0.21 9.42
C ARG A 251 18.75 1.44 9.92
N GLU A 252 20.04 1.26 10.14
CA GLU A 252 20.98 2.30 10.57
C GLU A 252 22.34 1.98 9.95
N GLY A 253 23.06 3.01 9.48
CA GLY A 253 24.32 2.85 8.76
C GLY A 253 25.33 1.96 9.48
N ASP A 254 25.58 2.22 10.77
CA ASP A 254 26.57 1.46 11.55
C ASP A 254 26.20 -0.02 11.71
N ALA A 255 24.93 -0.32 11.94
CA ALA A 255 24.44 -1.70 12.06
C ALA A 255 24.49 -2.44 10.72
N MET A 256 24.08 -1.78 9.64
CA MET A 256 24.13 -2.35 8.29
C MET A 256 25.57 -2.58 7.81
N ALA A 257 26.51 -1.69 8.14
CA ALA A 257 27.92 -1.86 7.79
C ALA A 257 28.52 -3.09 8.51
N LYS A 258 28.24 -3.24 9.81
CA LYS A 258 28.64 -4.43 10.58
C LYS A 258 27.99 -5.71 10.03
N GLY A 259 26.70 -5.64 9.71
CA GLY A 259 25.98 -6.76 9.09
C GLY A 259 26.58 -7.18 7.75
N LEU A 260 27.01 -6.24 6.92
CA LEU A 260 27.67 -6.55 5.66
C LEU A 260 29.01 -7.27 5.86
N GLU A 261 29.83 -6.84 6.83
CA GLU A 261 31.08 -7.54 7.19
C GLU A 261 30.82 -8.95 7.72
N GLN A 262 29.76 -9.13 8.52
CA GLN A 262 29.32 -10.46 8.96
C GLN A 262 28.92 -11.34 7.76
N LEU A 263 28.15 -10.81 6.81
CA LEU A 263 27.77 -11.54 5.60
C LEU A 263 28.97 -11.96 4.75
N LYS A 264 30.00 -11.12 4.62
CA LYS A 264 31.26 -11.50 3.95
C LYS A 264 31.89 -12.72 4.61
N ALA A 265 32.00 -12.72 5.95
CA ALA A 265 32.53 -13.85 6.69
C ALA A 265 31.68 -15.12 6.55
N ILE A 266 30.35 -15.00 6.58
CA ILE A 266 29.43 -16.13 6.39
C ILE A 266 29.51 -16.67 4.95
N ARG A 267 29.70 -15.80 3.96
CA ARG A 267 29.87 -16.19 2.55
C ARG A 267 31.15 -16.99 2.33
N GLU A 268 32.27 -16.63 2.98
CA GLU A 268 33.49 -17.44 2.95
C GLU A 268 33.31 -18.80 3.62
N ARG A 269 32.63 -18.86 4.77
CA ARG A 269 32.27 -20.12 5.45
C ARG A 269 31.49 -21.06 4.52
N LEU A 270 30.52 -20.53 3.77
CA LEU A 270 29.68 -21.28 2.84
C LEU A 270 30.47 -21.95 1.71
N LYS A 271 31.57 -21.34 1.24
CA LYS A 271 32.43 -21.95 0.20
C LYS A 271 32.99 -23.29 0.63
N ASN A 272 33.28 -23.47 1.93
CA ASN A 272 33.76 -24.72 2.51
C ASN A 272 32.69 -25.47 3.33
N ALA A 273 31.40 -25.29 3.04
CA ALA A 273 30.34 -26.08 3.67
C ALA A 273 30.29 -27.52 3.12
N ARG A 274 29.88 -28.48 3.96
CA ARG A 274 29.81 -29.92 3.59
C ARG A 274 28.41 -30.35 3.17
N LEU A 275 28.34 -31.41 2.37
CA LEU A 275 27.13 -32.19 2.11
C LEU A 275 27.29 -33.58 2.71
N ASP A 276 26.48 -33.94 3.70
CA ASP A 276 26.58 -35.21 4.42
C ASP A 276 25.93 -36.38 3.64
N ASP A 277 24.69 -36.19 3.15
CA ASP A 277 23.99 -37.18 2.34
C ASP A 277 24.48 -37.16 0.89
N THR A 278 25.05 -38.28 0.44
CA THR A 278 25.57 -38.45 -0.92
C THR A 278 24.65 -39.24 -1.84
N SER A 279 23.48 -39.67 -1.36
CA SER A 279 22.52 -40.46 -2.13
C SER A 279 22.08 -39.72 -3.41
N SER A 280 21.65 -40.49 -4.41
CA SER A 280 21.17 -39.98 -5.69
C SER A 280 19.66 -39.74 -5.68
N GLU A 281 18.90 -40.71 -5.18
CA GLU A 281 17.45 -40.71 -5.20
C GLU A 281 16.87 -39.79 -4.12
N PHE A 282 16.16 -38.74 -4.57
CA PHE A 282 15.39 -37.85 -3.69
C PHE A 282 16.20 -37.23 -2.53
N ASN A 283 17.46 -36.90 -2.78
CA ASN A 283 18.32 -36.28 -1.78
C ASN A 283 17.94 -34.81 -1.54
N THR A 284 17.13 -34.58 -0.51
CA THR A 284 16.66 -33.24 -0.13
C THR A 284 17.77 -32.38 0.48
N GLN A 285 18.73 -32.99 1.18
CA GLN A 285 19.84 -32.24 1.78
C GLN A 285 20.69 -31.55 0.70
N ARG A 286 20.95 -32.23 -0.43
CA ARG A 286 21.63 -31.63 -1.57
C ARG A 286 20.86 -30.42 -2.10
N VAL A 287 19.55 -30.53 -2.23
CA VAL A 287 18.69 -29.42 -2.67
C VAL A 287 18.79 -28.24 -1.70
N GLU A 288 18.63 -28.46 -0.40
CA GLU A 288 18.72 -27.40 0.61
C GLU A 288 20.10 -26.72 0.67
N CYS A 289 21.18 -27.48 0.46
CA CYS A 289 22.54 -26.93 0.38
C CYS A 289 22.69 -26.04 -0.87
N LEU A 290 22.11 -26.47 -2.00
CA LEU A 290 22.07 -25.65 -3.21
C LEU A 290 21.19 -24.41 -3.04
N GLU A 291 20.10 -24.49 -2.28
CA GLU A 291 19.27 -23.33 -1.94
C GLU A 291 20.02 -22.33 -1.05
N LEU A 292 20.85 -22.82 -0.13
CA LEU A 292 21.65 -21.96 0.75
C LEU A 292 22.60 -21.03 -0.01
N ASP A 293 23.21 -21.50 -1.10
CA ASP A 293 23.99 -20.62 -2.00
C ASP A 293 23.13 -19.50 -2.60
N ASN A 294 21.86 -19.78 -2.91
CA ASN A 294 20.96 -18.76 -3.45
C ASN A 294 20.52 -17.77 -2.36
N LEU A 295 20.24 -18.26 -1.15
CA LEU A 295 19.92 -17.41 0.00
C LEU A 295 21.08 -16.44 0.29
N MET A 296 22.32 -16.92 0.25
CA MET A 296 23.51 -16.10 0.47
C MET A 296 23.64 -14.97 -0.55
N GLU A 297 23.55 -15.27 -1.84
CA GLU A 297 23.67 -14.24 -2.89
C GLU A 297 22.54 -13.20 -2.81
N THR A 298 21.30 -13.63 -2.53
CA THR A 298 20.17 -12.72 -2.32
C THR A 298 20.36 -11.82 -1.10
N ALA A 299 20.84 -12.40 0.01
CA ALA A 299 21.10 -11.66 1.24
C ALA A 299 22.22 -10.63 1.05
N TYR A 300 23.31 -11.02 0.40
CA TYR A 300 24.44 -10.15 0.12
C TYR A 300 24.04 -8.97 -0.78
N ALA A 301 23.36 -9.23 -1.91
CA ALA A 301 22.87 -8.16 -2.78
C ALA A 301 21.90 -7.21 -2.04
N THR A 302 20.99 -7.75 -1.22
CA THR A 302 20.10 -6.95 -0.37
C THR A 302 20.88 -6.04 0.58
N ALA A 303 21.89 -6.57 1.25
CA ALA A 303 22.70 -5.84 2.23
C ALA A 303 23.54 -4.74 1.59
N VAL A 304 24.16 -5.01 0.44
CA VAL A 304 24.92 -4.02 -0.33
C VAL A 304 24.01 -2.90 -0.81
N SER A 305 22.85 -3.23 -1.40
CA SER A 305 21.88 -2.22 -1.87
C SER A 305 21.31 -1.37 -0.72
N ALA A 306 21.06 -1.98 0.44
CA ALA A 306 20.53 -1.27 1.60
C ALA A 306 21.55 -0.29 2.21
N ASN A 307 22.84 -0.63 2.20
CA ASN A 307 23.91 0.29 2.61
C ASN A 307 24.06 1.45 1.61
N PHE A 308 23.91 1.17 0.32
CA PHE A 308 24.07 2.14 -0.77
C PHE A 308 23.01 3.24 -0.78
N ARG A 309 21.72 2.88 -0.65
CA ARG A 309 20.63 3.88 -0.65
C ARG A 309 20.65 4.67 0.65
N THR A 310 20.91 5.97 0.56
CA THR A 310 21.03 6.90 1.70
C THR A 310 19.82 7.84 1.79
N GLU A 311 18.63 7.25 1.76
CA GLU A 311 17.33 7.93 1.97
C GLU A 311 16.36 6.97 2.68
N SER A 312 15.16 7.43 3.02
CA SER A 312 14.03 6.58 3.40
C SER A 312 12.89 6.68 2.39
N ARG A 313 12.54 5.54 1.78
CA ARG A 313 11.48 5.43 0.77
C ARG A 313 10.76 4.10 0.89
N GLY A 314 9.44 4.15 1.11
CA GLY A 314 8.60 2.95 1.20
C GLY A 314 9.04 2.01 2.31
N ALA A 315 9.35 0.76 1.97
CA ALA A 315 9.79 -0.26 2.92
C ALA A 315 11.28 -0.12 3.33
N HIS A 316 12.08 0.64 2.59
CA HIS A 316 13.43 0.99 2.99
C HIS A 316 13.40 2.20 3.94
N SER A 317 13.68 1.99 5.23
CA SER A 317 13.65 3.03 6.25
C SER A 317 14.94 3.05 7.06
N ARG A 318 15.64 4.19 6.98
CA ARG A 318 16.93 4.44 7.66
C ARG A 318 16.77 5.51 8.73
N PHE A 319 17.30 5.27 9.92
CA PHE A 319 17.29 6.28 10.99
C PHE A 319 18.25 7.44 10.74
N ASP A 320 19.40 7.14 10.15
CA ASP A 320 20.44 8.10 9.79
C ASP A 320 20.07 8.93 8.55
N PHE A 321 19.11 8.46 7.74
CA PHE A 321 18.55 9.18 6.59
C PHE A 321 17.02 9.05 6.55
N PRO A 322 16.28 9.75 7.43
CA PRO A 322 14.86 9.53 7.65
C PRO A 322 13.95 10.11 6.56
N GLU A 323 14.46 11.03 5.74
CA GLU A 323 13.68 11.72 4.71
C GLU A 323 13.78 11.04 3.34
N ARG A 324 12.77 11.29 2.50
CA ARG A 324 12.75 10.89 1.10
C ARG A 324 13.52 11.91 0.26
N ASP A 325 14.44 11.45 -0.59
CA ASP A 325 15.30 12.30 -1.42
C ASP A 325 14.98 12.08 -2.91
N ASP A 326 14.08 12.90 -3.44
CA ASP A 326 13.70 12.81 -4.86
C ASP A 326 14.76 13.43 -5.81
N GLU A 327 15.72 14.20 -5.30
CA GLU A 327 16.75 14.83 -6.14
C GLU A 327 17.86 13.84 -6.49
N ASN A 328 18.31 13.04 -5.52
CA ASN A 328 19.41 12.09 -5.72
C ASN A 328 18.96 10.64 -5.92
N TRP A 329 17.77 10.28 -5.39
CA TRP A 329 17.34 8.89 -5.22
C TRP A 329 15.97 8.56 -5.83
N LEU A 330 15.43 9.43 -6.70
CA LEU A 330 14.32 9.09 -7.60
C LEU A 330 14.78 8.20 -8.76
N CYS A 331 15.37 7.06 -8.40
CA CYS A 331 16.00 6.09 -9.26
C CYS A 331 15.86 4.69 -8.65
N HIS A 332 16.10 3.68 -9.48
CA HIS A 332 16.33 2.32 -9.02
C HIS A 332 17.77 2.14 -8.51
N SER A 333 17.96 1.26 -7.54
CA SER A 333 19.29 0.76 -7.17
C SER A 333 19.60 -0.47 -8.03
N LEU A 334 20.84 -0.62 -8.51
CA LEU A 334 21.23 -1.77 -9.32
C LEU A 334 22.53 -2.37 -8.80
N TYR A 335 22.49 -3.63 -8.38
CA TYR A 335 23.65 -4.40 -7.95
C TYR A 335 24.29 -5.09 -9.17
N LEU A 336 25.57 -4.81 -9.39
CA LEU A 336 26.38 -5.36 -10.47
C LEU A 336 27.22 -6.55 -9.95
N PRO A 337 26.90 -7.81 -10.32
CA PRO A 337 27.51 -8.99 -9.72
C PRO A 337 29.02 -9.11 -9.94
N GLU A 338 29.49 -8.77 -11.14
CA GLU A 338 30.90 -8.95 -11.53
C GLU A 338 31.86 -8.07 -10.73
N THR A 339 31.39 -6.89 -10.31
CA THR A 339 32.16 -5.92 -9.53
C THR A 339 31.73 -5.86 -8.06
N GLU A 340 30.66 -6.58 -7.70
CA GLU A 340 29.96 -6.50 -6.41
C GLU A 340 29.66 -5.05 -5.97
N SER A 341 29.37 -4.18 -6.94
CA SER A 341 29.18 -2.75 -6.74
C SER A 341 27.76 -2.31 -7.05
N MET A 342 27.44 -1.06 -6.68
CA MET A 342 26.12 -0.47 -6.88
C MET A 342 26.17 0.67 -7.90
N THR A 343 25.15 0.73 -8.73
CA THR A 343 24.85 1.88 -9.59
C THR A 343 23.36 2.24 -9.50
N ARG A 344 22.93 3.22 -10.31
CA ARG A 344 21.55 3.69 -10.38
C ARG A 344 21.00 3.47 -11.78
N ARG A 345 19.70 3.15 -11.87
CA ARG A 345 18.93 3.13 -13.13
C ARG A 345 17.75 4.09 -13.07
N SER A 346 17.39 4.67 -14.20
CA SER A 346 16.31 5.65 -14.29
C SER A 346 14.94 5.02 -14.02
N VAL A 347 14.08 5.73 -13.30
CA VAL A 347 12.64 5.36 -13.21
C VAL A 347 11.94 5.86 -14.47
N ASN A 348 11.15 4.99 -15.12
CA ASN A 348 10.30 5.44 -16.22
C ASN A 348 9.20 6.37 -15.71
N MET A 349 9.17 7.60 -16.21
CA MET A 349 8.18 8.62 -15.91
C MET A 349 7.41 9.05 -17.17
N GLU A 350 7.30 8.17 -18.17
CA GLU A 350 6.71 8.50 -19.49
C GLU A 350 5.60 7.51 -19.88
N PRO A 351 4.46 7.53 -19.17
CA PRO A 351 3.30 6.75 -19.57
C PRO A 351 2.83 7.14 -20.99
N LYS A 352 2.38 6.15 -21.77
CA LYS A 352 1.99 6.35 -23.17
C LYS A 352 0.58 6.92 -23.37
N LEU A 353 -0.34 6.57 -22.47
CA LEU A 353 -1.78 6.87 -22.62
C LEU A 353 -2.26 8.06 -21.78
N ARG A 354 -1.36 8.65 -20.99
CA ARG A 354 -1.66 9.75 -20.08
C ARG A 354 -0.37 10.50 -19.76
N PRO A 355 -0.42 11.74 -19.27
CA PRO A 355 0.76 12.42 -18.74
C PRO A 355 1.39 11.64 -17.58
N ALA A 356 2.70 11.83 -17.41
CA ALA A 356 3.43 11.42 -16.23
C ALA A 356 2.74 11.89 -14.95
N PHE A 357 2.96 11.19 -13.85
CA PHE A 357 2.61 11.69 -12.53
C PHE A 357 3.85 12.39 -11.95
N PRO A 358 4.07 13.69 -12.22
CA PRO A 358 5.26 14.36 -11.72
C PRO A 358 5.23 14.37 -10.19
N PRO A 359 6.40 14.25 -9.55
CA PRO A 359 6.57 14.53 -8.13
C PRO A 359 6.52 16.06 -7.91
N LYS A 360 5.35 16.69 -8.10
CA LYS A 360 5.17 18.15 -8.06
C LYS A 360 3.84 18.59 -7.46
N ILE A 361 3.73 19.89 -7.16
CA ILE A 361 3.10 20.45 -5.94
C ILE A 361 1.72 21.09 -6.15
N LEU A 362 1.39 21.76 -7.26
CA LEU A 362 0.04 22.36 -7.43
C LEU A 362 -0.51 22.15 -8.84
N TYR A 363 -1.73 21.64 -8.97
CA TYR A 363 -2.40 21.37 -10.24
C TYR A 363 -2.95 22.65 -10.89
N ARG A 364 -2.63 22.88 -12.17
CA ARG A 364 -3.06 24.00 -13.01
C ARG A 364 -3.70 23.51 -14.31
N TYR A 365 -4.78 24.15 -14.73
CA TYR A 365 -5.46 23.87 -15.99
C TYR A 365 -6.42 25.01 -16.36
N ASN A 366 -6.29 25.58 -17.54
CA ASN A 366 -7.22 26.54 -18.11
C ASN A 366 -7.68 26.07 -19.50
N PRO A 367 -8.92 25.56 -19.66
CA PRO A 367 -9.39 24.99 -20.93
C PRO A 367 -9.45 25.99 -22.09
N ASP A 368 -9.41 27.30 -21.81
CA ASP A 368 -9.41 28.34 -22.84
C ASP A 368 -8.05 28.48 -23.57
N VAL A 369 -6.96 27.99 -22.96
CA VAL A 369 -5.59 28.19 -23.46
C VAL A 369 -4.67 26.96 -23.34
N ASP A 370 -4.96 26.02 -22.43
CA ASP A 370 -4.15 24.84 -22.16
C ASP A 370 -4.73 23.62 -22.89
N ASP A 371 -3.90 22.92 -23.67
CA ASP A 371 -4.27 21.64 -24.29
C ASP A 371 -4.32 20.47 -23.27
N ALA A 372 -3.61 20.62 -22.14
CA ALA A 372 -3.51 19.61 -21.09
C ALA A 372 -3.18 20.23 -19.72
N PRO A 373 -3.59 19.59 -18.60
CA PRO A 373 -3.26 20.07 -17.27
C PRO A 373 -1.75 19.92 -16.97
N ARG A 374 -1.24 20.83 -16.14
CA ARG A 374 0.17 20.86 -15.72
C ARG A 374 0.31 21.04 -14.21
N MET A 375 1.41 20.57 -13.63
CA MET A 375 1.76 20.91 -12.25
C MET A 375 2.68 22.15 -12.24
N GLN A 376 2.44 23.09 -11.34
CA GLN A 376 3.24 24.30 -11.15
C GLN A 376 3.74 24.37 -9.71
N ASP A 377 4.99 24.80 -9.55
CA ASP A 377 5.57 25.02 -8.23
C ASP A 377 5.36 26.48 -7.81
N TYR A 378 5.07 26.67 -6.52
CA TYR A 378 5.00 27.98 -5.90
C TYR A 378 5.77 27.98 -4.58
N THR A 379 6.35 29.12 -4.25
CA THR A 379 6.96 29.36 -2.94
C THR A 379 6.17 30.45 -2.22
N LEU A 380 5.75 30.13 -0.99
CA LEU A 380 5.16 31.08 -0.05
C LEU A 380 6.09 31.19 1.15
N GLU A 381 6.32 32.41 1.61
CA GLU A 381 6.94 32.63 2.91
C GLU A 381 5.84 32.57 3.96
N ALA A 382 6.03 31.75 4.99
CA ALA A 382 5.14 31.70 6.14
C ALA A 382 5.55 32.79 7.13
N GLU A 383 4.57 33.53 7.69
CA GLU A 383 4.84 34.45 8.79
C GLU A 383 5.21 33.68 10.06
N ASP A 384 6.28 34.11 10.74
CA ASP A 384 6.76 33.45 11.96
C ASP A 384 5.68 33.39 13.05
N GLY A 385 5.45 32.19 13.60
CA GLY A 385 4.62 31.97 14.78
C GLY A 385 3.12 31.75 14.55
N ARG A 386 2.64 31.62 13.31
CA ARG A 386 1.24 31.22 13.01
C ARG A 386 1.16 30.05 12.03
N ASP A 387 0.38 29.04 12.41
CA ASP A 387 0.03 27.92 11.53
C ASP A 387 -1.18 28.28 10.68
N MET A 388 -0.93 28.72 9.45
CA MET A 388 -1.99 29.10 8.51
C MET A 388 -2.71 27.88 7.93
N MET A 389 -3.98 28.06 7.57
CA MET A 389 -4.74 27.04 6.86
C MET A 389 -4.32 27.01 5.39
N LEU A 390 -4.43 25.84 4.75
CA LEU A 390 -4.10 25.70 3.33
C LEU A 390 -4.91 26.67 2.46
N LEU A 391 -6.17 26.92 2.81
CA LEU A 391 -7.00 27.88 2.07
C LEU A 391 -6.37 29.28 2.06
N ASP A 392 -5.80 29.73 3.19
CA ASP A 392 -5.15 31.03 3.30
C ASP A 392 -3.92 31.11 2.39
N ALA A 393 -3.11 30.05 2.36
CA ALA A 393 -2.01 29.91 1.40
C ALA A 393 -2.50 29.99 -0.05
N LEU A 394 -3.56 29.27 -0.41
CA LEU A 394 -4.13 29.34 -1.76
C LEU A 394 -4.64 30.76 -2.10
N MET A 395 -5.14 31.52 -1.11
CA MET A 395 -5.52 32.92 -1.34
C MET A 395 -4.30 33.80 -1.61
N GLN A 396 -3.23 33.67 -0.81
CA GLN A 396 -1.99 34.39 -1.04
C GLN A 396 -1.37 34.05 -2.40
N LEU A 397 -1.44 32.77 -2.82
CA LEU A 397 -1.03 32.38 -4.16
C LEU A 397 -1.87 33.04 -5.24
N LYS A 398 -3.19 33.15 -5.04
CA LYS A 398 -4.08 33.83 -6.00
C LYS A 398 -3.83 35.34 -6.08
N GLU A 399 -3.36 35.97 -5.00
CA GLU A 399 -2.95 37.38 -5.05
C GLU A 399 -1.68 37.56 -5.90
N LYS A 400 -0.73 36.62 -5.80
CA LYS A 400 0.48 36.59 -6.65
C LYS A 400 0.20 36.17 -8.08
N ASP A 401 -0.74 35.24 -8.28
CA ASP A 401 -1.17 34.72 -9.57
C ASP A 401 -2.71 34.74 -9.67
N PRO A 402 -3.28 35.85 -10.19
CA PRO A 402 -4.73 36.02 -10.30
C PRO A 402 -5.43 34.95 -11.14
N SER A 403 -4.70 34.24 -12.02
CA SER A 403 -5.24 33.23 -12.92
C SER A 403 -5.61 31.91 -12.22
N LEU A 404 -5.06 31.65 -11.02
CA LEU A 404 -5.31 30.45 -10.22
C LEU A 404 -6.77 30.40 -9.73
N SER A 405 -7.44 29.27 -9.96
CA SER A 405 -8.87 29.09 -9.65
C SER A 405 -9.11 27.95 -8.68
N PHE A 406 -9.88 28.22 -7.63
CA PHE A 406 -10.35 27.24 -6.66
C PHE A 406 -11.66 27.73 -6.02
N ARG A 407 -12.47 26.81 -5.52
CA ARG A 407 -13.73 27.13 -4.85
C ARG A 407 -13.49 27.44 -3.37
N ARG A 408 -14.15 28.48 -2.86
CA ARG A 408 -14.16 28.87 -1.44
C ARG A 408 -15.47 29.57 -1.11
N SER A 409 -15.97 29.39 0.11
CA SER A 409 -17.17 30.08 0.58
C SER A 409 -17.08 30.38 2.07
N CYS A 410 -17.49 29.46 2.96
CA CYS A 410 -17.66 29.76 4.39
C CYS A 410 -16.35 29.84 5.21
N ARG A 411 -15.27 29.17 4.76
CA ARG A 411 -13.98 29.01 5.47
C ARG A 411 -14.00 28.30 6.83
N GLU A 412 -15.13 27.78 7.27
CA GLU A 412 -15.30 27.14 8.59
C GLU A 412 -15.54 25.62 8.51
N GLY A 413 -15.25 25.00 7.36
CA GLY A 413 -15.51 23.57 7.16
C GLY A 413 -17.00 23.20 7.15
N VAL A 414 -17.89 24.14 6.82
CA VAL A 414 -19.36 23.95 6.82
C VAL A 414 -19.92 23.76 5.40
N CYS A 415 -19.46 24.53 4.42
CA CYS A 415 -20.02 24.53 3.06
C CYS A 415 -19.46 23.44 2.13
N GLY A 416 -18.32 22.84 2.48
CA GLY A 416 -17.63 21.84 1.66
C GLY A 416 -17.05 22.32 0.32
N SER A 417 -17.10 23.62 0.02
CA SER A 417 -16.75 24.17 -1.30
C SER A 417 -15.28 24.05 -1.65
N ASP A 418 -14.41 24.06 -0.66
CA ASP A 418 -12.94 24.02 -0.77
C ASP A 418 -12.38 22.60 -0.58
N GLY A 419 -13.16 21.60 -0.99
CA GLY A 419 -12.71 20.21 -1.06
C GLY A 419 -11.61 20.04 -2.10
N LEU A 420 -10.47 19.51 -1.68
CA LEU A 420 -9.26 19.31 -2.49
C LEU A 420 -8.59 17.98 -2.15
N ASN A 421 -7.69 17.54 -3.02
CA ASN A 421 -6.74 16.47 -2.71
C ASN A 421 -5.40 17.09 -2.28
N MET A 422 -4.98 16.83 -1.04
CA MET A 422 -3.81 17.38 -0.38
C MET A 422 -2.87 16.21 0.00
N ASN A 423 -1.68 16.16 -0.58
CA ASN A 423 -0.71 15.06 -0.46
C ASN A 423 -1.32 13.68 -0.74
N GLY A 424 -2.22 13.60 -1.73
CA GLY A 424 -2.90 12.34 -2.07
C GLY A 424 -4.16 12.05 -1.25
N LYS A 425 -4.51 12.87 -0.25
CA LYS A 425 -5.69 12.70 0.60
C LYS A 425 -6.75 13.77 0.35
N ASN A 426 -8.00 13.38 0.17
CA ASN A 426 -9.10 14.34 0.06
C ASN A 426 -9.40 14.99 1.44
N GLY A 427 -9.74 16.28 1.43
CA GLY A 427 -10.14 17.03 2.62
C GLY A 427 -10.52 18.47 2.27
N LEU A 428 -10.72 19.30 3.28
CA LEU A 428 -11.07 20.72 3.10
C LEU A 428 -9.86 21.61 3.39
N ALA A 429 -9.55 22.53 2.47
CA ALA A 429 -8.42 23.43 2.61
C ALA A 429 -8.54 24.39 3.81
N CYS A 430 -9.75 24.78 4.18
CA CYS A 430 -10.03 25.81 5.19
C CYS A 430 -9.85 25.37 6.63
N ILE A 431 -9.85 24.06 6.87
CA ILE A 431 -9.65 23.47 8.21
C ILE A 431 -8.42 22.55 8.24
N THR A 432 -7.60 22.59 7.19
CA THR A 432 -6.36 21.82 7.14
C THR A 432 -5.19 22.78 7.34
N PRO A 433 -4.53 22.76 8.52
CA PRO A 433 -3.35 23.57 8.75
C PRO A 433 -2.19 23.09 7.88
N ILE A 434 -1.35 24.02 7.43
CA ILE A 434 -0.16 23.72 6.64
C ILE A 434 0.79 22.80 7.41
N SER A 435 0.91 22.98 8.73
CA SER A 435 1.74 22.11 9.58
C SER A 435 1.32 20.63 9.52
N ALA A 436 0.03 20.35 9.31
CA ALA A 436 -0.48 18.98 9.17
C ALA A 436 -0.17 18.38 7.79
N LEU A 437 0.23 19.20 6.82
CA LEU A 437 0.62 18.80 5.47
C LEU A 437 2.14 18.75 5.28
N GLY A 438 2.92 19.34 6.20
CA GLY A 438 4.38 19.29 6.20
C GLY A 438 5.00 20.20 7.26
N ASN A 439 6.26 19.94 7.62
CA ASN A 439 7.01 20.67 8.66
C ASN A 439 7.83 21.87 8.12
N GLY A 440 7.41 22.48 7.01
CA GLY A 440 8.11 23.60 6.35
C GLY A 440 9.26 23.22 5.41
N LYS A 441 9.76 21.98 5.47
CA LYS A 441 10.76 21.44 4.51
C LYS A 441 10.15 20.57 3.41
N GLN A 442 8.91 20.11 3.61
CA GLN A 442 8.20 19.24 2.67
C GLN A 442 7.33 20.03 1.69
N LYS A 443 7.39 19.60 0.42
CA LYS A 443 6.57 20.14 -0.67
C LYS A 443 5.10 19.65 -0.54
N ILE A 444 4.14 20.57 -0.45
CA ILE A 444 2.72 20.26 -0.21
C ILE A 444 1.94 20.10 -1.53
N VAL A 445 1.66 18.87 -1.95
CA VAL A 445 1.00 18.57 -3.22
C VAL A 445 -0.51 18.75 -3.18
N ILE A 446 -1.05 19.70 -3.95
CA ILE A 446 -2.47 20.03 -4.05
C ILE A 446 -2.99 19.72 -5.45
N ARG A 447 -4.08 18.96 -5.51
CA ARG A 447 -4.78 18.53 -6.72
C ARG A 447 -6.30 18.73 -6.57
N PRO A 448 -7.05 18.84 -7.68
CA PRO A 448 -8.52 18.78 -7.63
C PRO A 448 -9.00 17.44 -7.04
N LEU A 449 -10.26 17.40 -6.59
CA LEU A 449 -10.86 16.14 -6.14
C LEU A 449 -10.86 15.10 -7.28
N PRO A 450 -10.41 13.86 -7.03
CA PRO A 450 -10.25 12.86 -8.09
C PRO A 450 -11.59 12.26 -8.56
N GLY A 451 -11.61 11.79 -9.81
CA GLY A 451 -12.78 11.11 -10.38
C GLY A 451 -13.93 12.03 -10.78
N LEU A 452 -13.70 13.34 -10.80
CA LEU A 452 -14.60 14.33 -11.39
C LEU A 452 -13.86 15.10 -12.50
N PRO A 453 -14.56 15.52 -13.57
CA PRO A 453 -13.98 16.38 -14.60
C PRO A 453 -13.47 17.69 -14.00
N VAL A 454 -12.27 18.12 -14.40
CA VAL A 454 -11.73 19.41 -13.96
C VAL A 454 -12.24 20.50 -14.90
N ILE A 455 -12.90 21.52 -14.34
CA ILE A 455 -13.36 22.70 -15.07
C ILE A 455 -12.17 23.67 -15.27
N ARG A 456 -11.47 23.99 -14.19
CA ARG A 456 -10.32 24.91 -14.21
C ARG A 456 -9.49 24.78 -12.93
N ASP A 457 -8.18 24.60 -13.05
CA ASP A 457 -7.23 24.44 -11.95
C ASP A 457 -7.73 23.44 -10.89
N LEU A 458 -8.13 23.90 -9.70
CA LEU A 458 -8.62 23.07 -8.61
C LEU A 458 -10.15 22.93 -8.58
N VAL A 459 -10.86 23.52 -9.55
CA VAL A 459 -12.31 23.50 -9.67
C VAL A 459 -12.75 22.28 -10.48
N VAL A 460 -13.57 21.43 -9.86
CA VAL A 460 -14.16 20.25 -10.50
C VAL A 460 -15.65 20.45 -10.80
N ASP A 461 -16.14 19.70 -11.78
CA ASP A 461 -17.56 19.58 -12.06
C ASP A 461 -18.23 18.63 -11.05
N MET A 462 -19.18 19.18 -10.30
CA MET A 462 -19.93 18.46 -9.27
C MET A 462 -21.28 17.94 -9.79
N GLY A 463 -21.63 18.18 -11.06
CA GLY A 463 -22.90 17.80 -11.65
C GLY A 463 -23.22 16.32 -11.47
N GLN A 464 -22.23 15.45 -11.74
CA GLN A 464 -22.39 14.01 -11.55
C GLN A 464 -22.59 13.61 -10.08
N PHE A 465 -21.87 14.25 -9.16
CA PHE A 465 -22.04 14.03 -7.73
C PHE A 465 -23.46 14.40 -7.27
N TYR A 466 -23.98 15.55 -7.71
CA TYR A 466 -25.34 15.98 -7.36
C TYR A 466 -26.41 15.13 -8.06
N ALA A 467 -26.21 14.71 -9.30
CA ALA A 467 -27.13 13.82 -10.00
C ALA A 467 -27.32 12.50 -9.23
N GLN A 468 -26.25 11.93 -8.64
CA GLN A 468 -26.37 10.76 -7.78
C GLN A 468 -27.08 11.07 -6.45
N TYR A 469 -26.80 12.23 -5.87
CA TYR A 469 -27.46 12.67 -4.63
C TYR A 469 -28.97 12.90 -4.82
N GLU A 470 -29.39 13.39 -5.98
CA GLU A 470 -30.81 13.58 -6.30
C GLU A 470 -31.58 12.26 -6.40
N LYS A 471 -30.93 11.18 -6.88
CA LYS A 471 -31.56 9.85 -6.99
C LYS A 471 -32.09 9.31 -5.67
N ILE A 472 -31.47 9.68 -4.55
CA ILE A 472 -31.93 9.21 -3.22
C ILE A 472 -33.11 9.99 -2.67
N LYS A 473 -33.61 11.00 -3.41
CA LYS A 473 -34.69 11.91 -3.01
C LYS A 473 -34.40 12.51 -1.63
N PRO A 474 -33.49 13.50 -1.53
CA PRO A 474 -32.90 13.99 -0.28
C PRO A 474 -33.85 14.87 0.56
N TYR A 475 -35.12 14.51 0.62
CA TYR A 475 -36.19 15.19 1.35
C TYR A 475 -37.11 14.14 1.98
N LEU A 476 -37.82 14.49 3.06
CA LEU A 476 -38.75 13.58 3.73
C LEU A 476 -39.92 13.23 2.80
N LEU A 477 -40.28 11.94 2.76
CA LEU A 477 -41.45 11.43 2.07
C LEU A 477 -42.48 10.97 3.10
N ASN A 478 -43.70 11.50 3.00
CA ASN A 478 -44.81 11.15 3.88
C ASN A 478 -46.07 10.93 3.04
N ASN A 479 -46.74 9.79 3.21
CA ASN A 479 -47.94 9.42 2.46
C ASN A 479 -49.23 10.11 2.94
N GLY A 480 -49.15 10.94 3.98
CA GLY A 480 -50.28 11.69 4.51
C GLY A 480 -51.31 10.83 5.25
N GLN A 481 -51.03 9.54 5.49
CA GLN A 481 -51.84 8.71 6.37
C GLN A 481 -51.55 9.16 7.82
N ASN A 482 -52.46 9.96 8.39
CA ASN A 482 -52.38 10.61 9.70
C ASN A 482 -51.62 11.97 9.71
N PRO A 483 -52.18 13.02 9.09
CA PRO A 483 -51.59 14.35 9.12
C PRO A 483 -51.60 14.90 10.56
N PRO A 484 -50.48 15.41 11.08
CA PRO A 484 -50.44 15.98 12.42
C PRO A 484 -51.19 17.32 12.46
N ALA A 485 -51.75 17.67 13.61
CA ALA A 485 -52.46 18.94 13.80
C ALA A 485 -51.55 20.18 13.70
N ARG A 486 -50.21 20.02 13.87
CA ARG A 486 -49.24 21.11 13.76
C ARG A 486 -47.89 20.68 13.19
N GLU A 487 -47.24 19.67 13.78
CA GLU A 487 -45.91 19.22 13.38
C GLU A 487 -45.74 17.69 13.51
N HIS A 488 -44.84 17.11 12.71
CA HIS A 488 -44.45 15.71 12.82
C HIS A 488 -43.46 15.54 13.99
N LEU A 489 -43.94 14.98 15.10
CA LEU A 489 -43.12 14.75 16.29
C LEU A 489 -42.13 13.59 16.08
N GLN A 490 -40.94 13.74 16.68
CA GLN A 490 -39.90 12.73 16.74
C GLN A 490 -39.35 12.70 18.17
N SER A 491 -39.28 11.51 18.79
CA SER A 491 -38.75 11.40 20.15
C SER A 491 -37.24 11.68 20.18
N PRO A 492 -36.66 12.08 21.33
CA PRO A 492 -35.21 12.23 21.47
C PRO A 492 -34.44 10.98 21.04
N GLU A 493 -34.90 9.79 21.40
CA GLU A 493 -34.27 8.51 21.06
C GLU A 493 -34.37 8.20 19.55
N GLN A 494 -35.45 8.62 18.90
CA GLN A 494 -35.59 8.51 17.44
C GLN A 494 -34.67 9.51 16.72
N ARG A 495 -34.55 10.72 17.26
CA ARG A 495 -33.69 11.77 16.70
C ARG A 495 -32.20 11.42 16.83
N GLU A 496 -31.78 10.85 17.96
CA GLU A 496 -30.40 10.42 18.22
C GLU A 496 -29.90 9.40 17.19
N LYS A 497 -30.79 8.53 16.67
CA LYS A 497 -30.45 7.58 15.60
C LYS A 497 -29.98 8.25 14.31
N LEU A 498 -30.31 9.53 14.10
CA LEU A 498 -29.91 10.28 12.90
C LEU A 498 -28.53 10.94 13.04
N ASP A 499 -27.95 10.97 14.25
CA ASP A 499 -26.64 11.56 14.48
C ASP A 499 -25.55 10.83 13.70
N GLY A 500 -24.70 11.61 13.04
CA GLY A 500 -23.71 11.13 12.07
C GLY A 500 -24.23 10.89 10.65
N LEU A 501 -25.51 11.15 10.37
CA LEU A 501 -26.12 10.99 9.03
C LEU A 501 -26.54 12.31 8.38
N TYR A 502 -27.00 13.30 9.14
CA TYR A 502 -27.47 14.59 8.59
C TYR A 502 -26.36 15.65 8.51
N GLU A 503 -25.22 15.43 9.18
CA GLU A 503 -24.08 16.33 9.27
C GLU A 503 -23.22 16.32 7.99
N CYS A 504 -23.63 15.56 6.97
CA CYS A 504 -22.97 15.55 5.67
C CYS A 504 -23.08 16.92 4.99
N ILE A 505 -21.94 17.56 4.79
CA ILE A 505 -21.83 18.88 4.15
C ILE A 505 -21.66 18.84 2.64
N LEU A 506 -21.86 17.67 2.01
CA LEU A 506 -21.79 17.49 0.55
C LEU A 506 -20.48 17.95 -0.12
N CYS A 507 -19.36 17.94 0.60
CA CYS A 507 -18.02 18.28 0.08
C CYS A 507 -17.45 17.31 -0.97
N ALA A 508 -18.17 16.23 -1.29
CA ALA A 508 -17.78 15.13 -2.16
C ALA A 508 -16.44 14.41 -1.85
N CYS A 509 -15.71 14.77 -0.78
CA CYS A 509 -14.42 14.15 -0.44
C CYS A 509 -14.52 12.62 -0.34
N CYS A 510 -15.58 12.13 0.30
CA CYS A 510 -15.83 10.70 0.49
C CYS A 510 -16.17 9.97 -0.82
N SER A 511 -17.01 10.57 -1.67
CA SER A 511 -17.39 9.99 -2.97
C SER A 511 -16.25 10.01 -3.96
N THR A 512 -15.52 11.12 -4.04
CA THR A 512 -14.35 11.28 -4.89
C THR A 512 -13.12 10.52 -4.40
N SER A 513 -13.12 9.91 -3.21
CA SER A 513 -12.07 8.99 -2.78
C SER A 513 -12.43 7.52 -3.00
N CYS A 514 -13.65 7.25 -3.46
CA CYS A 514 -14.18 5.90 -3.63
C CYS A 514 -13.92 5.38 -5.05
N PRO A 515 -13.13 4.31 -5.22
CA PRO A 515 -12.90 3.74 -6.56
C PRO A 515 -14.18 3.26 -7.23
N SER A 516 -15.13 2.71 -6.46
CA SER A 516 -16.42 2.27 -7.01
C SER A 516 -17.19 3.42 -7.66
N PHE A 517 -17.07 4.63 -7.10
CA PHE A 517 -17.66 5.84 -7.69
C PHE A 517 -16.93 6.20 -8.98
N TRP A 518 -15.59 6.22 -9.00
CA TRP A 518 -14.82 6.52 -10.22
C TRP A 518 -15.12 5.58 -11.39
N TRP A 519 -15.26 4.28 -11.11
CA TRP A 519 -15.48 3.26 -12.14
C TRP A 519 -16.94 3.16 -12.59
N ASN A 520 -17.89 3.62 -11.77
CA ASN A 520 -19.32 3.53 -12.08
C ASN A 520 -20.03 4.85 -11.77
N PRO A 521 -19.55 5.98 -12.30
CA PRO A 521 -19.92 7.29 -11.75
C PRO A 521 -21.37 7.69 -12.14
N ASP A 522 -21.96 7.02 -13.14
CA ASP A 522 -23.37 7.18 -13.53
C ASP A 522 -24.32 6.17 -12.86
N LYS A 523 -23.79 5.10 -12.26
CA LYS A 523 -24.59 3.99 -11.70
C LYS A 523 -24.50 3.87 -10.19
N PHE A 524 -23.32 4.04 -9.61
CA PHE A 524 -23.13 3.96 -8.17
C PHE A 524 -23.43 5.31 -7.52
N ILE A 525 -24.37 5.32 -6.57
CA ILE A 525 -24.83 6.54 -5.89
C ILE A 525 -23.70 7.22 -5.11
N GLY A 526 -22.76 6.43 -4.60
CA GLY A 526 -21.60 6.92 -3.89
C GLY A 526 -21.84 7.09 -2.38
N PRO A 527 -20.74 7.13 -1.59
CA PRO A 527 -20.78 7.25 -0.14
C PRO A 527 -21.65 8.37 0.43
N ALA A 528 -21.56 9.60 -0.08
CA ALA A 528 -22.34 10.72 0.45
C ALA A 528 -23.85 10.52 0.23
N GLY A 529 -24.24 10.10 -0.98
CA GLY A 529 -25.64 9.83 -1.31
C GLY A 529 -26.20 8.67 -0.49
N LEU A 530 -25.44 7.58 -0.31
CA LEU A 530 -25.90 6.44 0.48
C LEU A 530 -25.94 6.71 1.99
N LEU A 531 -25.04 7.54 2.53
CA LEU A 531 -25.14 8.04 3.90
C LEU A 531 -26.45 8.82 4.11
N ALA A 532 -26.77 9.72 3.17
CA ALA A 532 -28.02 10.48 3.21
C ALA A 532 -29.25 9.60 2.96
N ALA A 533 -29.18 8.59 2.11
CA ALA A 533 -30.27 7.64 1.90
C ALA A 533 -30.61 6.89 3.21
N TYR A 534 -29.58 6.42 3.92
CA TYR A 534 -29.78 5.74 5.19
C TYR A 534 -30.45 6.63 6.23
N ARG A 535 -30.08 7.93 6.30
CA ARG A 535 -30.76 8.91 7.16
C ARG A 535 -32.28 8.83 7.02
N PHE A 536 -32.79 8.86 5.78
CA PHE A 536 -34.23 8.84 5.53
C PHE A 536 -34.86 7.47 5.77
N LEU A 537 -34.13 6.39 5.50
CA LEU A 537 -34.62 5.02 5.74
C LEU A 537 -34.90 4.72 7.22
N ILE A 538 -34.25 5.43 8.15
CA ILE A 538 -34.45 5.26 9.59
C ILE A 538 -35.10 6.46 10.27
N ASP A 539 -35.44 7.51 9.51
CA ASP A 539 -36.14 8.69 10.05
C ASP A 539 -37.60 8.33 10.31
N SER A 540 -38.02 8.39 11.58
CA SER A 540 -39.39 8.04 11.99
C SER A 540 -40.48 8.89 11.35
N ARG A 541 -40.13 10.00 10.70
CA ARG A 541 -41.05 10.89 10.00
C ARG A 541 -41.25 10.50 8.53
N ASP A 542 -40.37 9.66 7.98
CA ASP A 542 -40.44 9.16 6.61
C ASP A 542 -41.30 7.88 6.56
N THR A 543 -42.36 7.89 5.75
CA THR A 543 -43.30 6.76 5.66
C THR A 543 -43.04 5.86 4.45
N GLU A 544 -42.06 6.21 3.61
CA GLU A 544 -41.84 5.57 2.30
C GLU A 544 -40.59 4.68 2.29
N THR A 545 -40.29 4.02 3.41
CA THR A 545 -39.08 3.19 3.57
C THR A 545 -38.98 2.11 2.48
N ASP A 546 -40.07 1.41 2.20
CA ASP A 546 -40.07 0.34 1.18
C ASP A 546 -39.79 0.88 -0.22
N ALA A 547 -40.43 1.97 -0.62
CA ALA A 547 -40.23 2.61 -1.91
C ALA A 547 -38.80 3.14 -2.06
N ARG A 548 -38.20 3.64 -0.98
CA ARG A 548 -36.78 4.04 -0.97
C ARG A 548 -35.85 2.84 -1.15
N LEU A 549 -36.11 1.73 -0.47
CA LEU A 549 -35.33 0.49 -0.63
C LEU A 549 -35.43 -0.06 -2.05
N ASP A 550 -36.60 -0.02 -2.68
CA ASP A 550 -36.77 -0.49 -4.06
C ASP A 550 -35.90 0.31 -5.04
N GLY A 551 -35.81 1.63 -4.84
CA GLY A 551 -34.92 2.51 -5.61
C GLY A 551 -33.42 2.27 -5.41
N LEU A 552 -33.04 1.41 -4.46
CA LEU A 552 -31.66 1.05 -4.12
C LEU A 552 -31.32 -0.43 -4.40
N SER A 553 -32.30 -1.22 -4.81
CA SER A 553 -32.21 -2.68 -4.91
C SER A 553 -31.38 -3.19 -6.10
N ASP A 554 -31.04 -2.33 -7.06
CA ASP A 554 -30.28 -2.74 -8.24
C ASP A 554 -28.81 -3.08 -7.91
N ALA A 555 -28.21 -3.89 -8.79
CA ALA A 555 -26.86 -4.42 -8.62
C ALA A 555 -25.76 -3.33 -8.54
N PHE A 556 -26.05 -2.09 -8.90
CA PHE A 556 -25.07 -1.01 -8.98
C PHE A 556 -25.22 0.04 -7.88
N SER A 557 -26.44 0.42 -7.48
CA SER A 557 -26.66 1.55 -6.55
C SER A 557 -26.00 1.37 -5.18
N VAL A 558 -26.17 0.20 -4.54
CA VAL A 558 -25.64 -0.07 -3.18
C VAL A 558 -24.57 -1.15 -3.19
N PHE A 559 -24.75 -2.20 -4.01
CA PHE A 559 -23.92 -3.41 -3.96
C PHE A 559 -22.50 -3.24 -4.53
N ARG A 560 -22.21 -2.13 -5.21
CA ARG A 560 -20.84 -1.79 -5.67
C ARG A 560 -19.94 -1.23 -4.56
N CYS A 561 -20.46 -1.00 -3.36
CA CYS A 561 -19.62 -0.74 -2.21
C CYS A 561 -18.94 -2.04 -1.74
N HIS A 562 -17.61 -2.09 -1.89
CA HIS A 562 -16.75 -3.20 -1.45
C HIS A 562 -16.12 -2.98 -0.06
N SER A 563 -16.65 -2.02 0.72
CA SER A 563 -16.16 -1.73 2.07
C SER A 563 -14.66 -1.40 2.16
N ILE A 564 -14.12 -0.72 1.14
CA ILE A 564 -12.71 -0.27 1.11
C ILE A 564 -12.45 0.86 2.14
N MET A 565 -13.52 1.51 2.63
CA MET A 565 -13.51 2.54 3.70
C MET A 565 -12.72 3.83 3.43
N ASN A 566 -12.19 4.05 2.23
CA ASN A 566 -11.63 5.36 1.82
C ASN A 566 -12.58 6.52 2.14
N CYS A 567 -13.88 6.32 1.96
CA CYS A 567 -14.90 7.34 2.22
C CYS A 567 -14.98 7.79 3.68
N VAL A 568 -14.62 6.92 4.63
CA VAL A 568 -14.59 7.22 6.06
C VAL A 568 -13.31 7.99 6.41
N SER A 569 -12.17 7.58 5.86
CA SER A 569 -10.85 8.16 6.20
C SER A 569 -10.66 9.61 5.70
N VAL A 570 -11.40 10.01 4.67
CA VAL A 570 -11.35 11.35 4.07
C VAL A 570 -12.55 12.23 4.43
N CYS A 571 -13.50 11.75 5.24
CA CYS A 571 -14.64 12.57 5.61
C CYS A 571 -14.21 13.67 6.59
N PRO A 572 -14.29 14.97 6.23
CA PRO A 572 -13.87 16.06 7.12
C PRO A 572 -14.78 16.21 8.34
N LYS A 573 -15.97 15.59 8.32
CA LYS A 573 -16.93 15.56 9.43
C LYS A 573 -16.87 14.27 10.25
N GLY A 574 -15.92 13.36 9.96
CA GLY A 574 -15.77 12.10 10.69
C GLY A 574 -16.94 11.12 10.53
N LEU A 575 -17.76 11.28 9.48
CA LEU A 575 -18.94 10.45 9.25
C LEU A 575 -18.54 9.07 8.70
N ASN A 576 -19.41 8.08 8.91
CA ASN A 576 -19.17 6.70 8.48
C ASN A 576 -20.17 6.22 7.40
N PRO A 577 -19.98 6.61 6.13
CA PRO A 577 -20.79 6.11 5.03
C PRO A 577 -20.79 4.59 4.89
N THR A 578 -19.67 3.91 5.18
CA THR A 578 -19.58 2.45 5.06
C THR A 578 -20.55 1.75 6.02
N LYS A 579 -20.65 2.23 7.26
CA LYS A 579 -21.61 1.70 8.24
C LYS A 579 -23.05 1.90 7.78
N ALA A 580 -23.40 3.10 7.32
CA ALA A 580 -24.73 3.38 6.76
C ALA A 580 -25.07 2.47 5.58
N ILE A 581 -24.14 2.30 4.63
CA ILE A 581 -24.31 1.38 3.49
C ILE A 581 -24.51 -0.07 3.95
N GLY A 582 -23.77 -0.50 4.98
CA GLY A 582 -23.95 -1.83 5.60
C GLY A 582 -25.38 -2.03 6.11
N HIS A 583 -25.92 -1.06 6.84
CA HIS A 583 -27.30 -1.11 7.32
C HIS A 583 -28.33 -1.14 6.18
N ILE A 584 -28.15 -0.34 5.12
CA ILE A 584 -29.02 -0.39 3.93
C ILE A 584 -29.02 -1.79 3.32
N LYS A 585 -27.84 -2.42 3.17
CA LYS A 585 -27.74 -3.80 2.65
C LYS A 585 -28.47 -4.80 3.53
N SER A 586 -28.37 -4.68 4.86
CA SER A 586 -29.12 -5.52 5.80
C SER A 586 -30.64 -5.33 5.65
N MET A 587 -31.12 -4.09 5.51
CA MET A 587 -32.54 -3.81 5.29
C MET A 587 -33.04 -4.43 3.97
N LEU A 588 -32.25 -4.34 2.90
CA LEU A 588 -32.57 -4.97 1.60
C LEU A 588 -32.64 -6.50 1.69
N LEU A 589 -31.72 -7.12 2.44
CA LEU A 589 -31.72 -8.57 2.66
C LEU A 589 -32.94 -9.02 3.47
N GLN A 590 -33.29 -8.28 4.53
CA GLN A 590 -34.47 -8.56 5.36
C GLN A 590 -35.79 -8.41 4.59
N LYS A 591 -35.86 -7.45 3.66
CA LYS A 591 -37.03 -7.27 2.78
C LYS A 591 -37.18 -8.40 1.76
N SER A 592 -36.08 -9.06 1.39
CA SER A 592 -36.05 -10.11 0.38
C SER A 592 -36.22 -11.53 0.95
N ALA A 593 -36.17 -11.66 2.29
CA ALA A 593 -36.39 -12.88 3.06
C ALA A 593 -37.86 -12.95 3.51
#